data_AF-A0A965MVV7-F1
#
_entry.id   AF-A0A965MVV7-F1
#
_cell.length_a   1.000
_cell.length_b   1.000
_cell.length_c   1.000
_cell.angle_alpha   90.00
_cell.angle_beta   90.00
_cell.angle_gamma   90.00
#
_symmetry.space_group_name_H-M   'P 1'
#
loop_
_entity.id
_entity.type
_entity.pdbx_description
1 polymer ?
#
loop_
_entity_poly.entity_id
_entity_poly.type
_entity_poly.pdbx_seq_one_letter_code
_entity_poly.pdbx_strand_id
1 'polypeptide(L)'
;VWGDYTNNGLTQYLDIAIGGISSLTSANFTTGALTIETTEGTNSGTNIVASSAQYATFRVSSLAQNSTITVGNTGASLGRSYRLINDDSTYTITFKATGQTGVTLQPGQTALVAYNGTDYKLVGTIGPTVPVARGGTGLTTGTSGGVPYFSASTTIASSAALAANAIVIGGGAGSAPATTTTGTGILTFLGTPSSANLAAAVTDETGSGALVFATSPTLVTPVLGTPTSGTLSGCTVDGTDAVGFRNIPQNVQTGNYTLVLADSGKHIYRGSGSAATWTIPANSSVAYAIGTALTFINLSATSVSIAITTDTMYLSSAGTTGTRTLAQYGSATAIKIASTTWIISGSGLT
;
A
#
# COMPACT_ATOMS: atom_id res chain seq x y z
N VAL A 1 6.76 -73.78 44.47
CA VAL A 1 5.81 -73.21 45.46
C VAL A 1 6.23 -71.80 45.90
N TRP A 2 7.28 -71.60 46.72
CA TRP A 2 7.66 -70.23 47.15
C TRP A 2 8.08 -69.33 45.97
N GLY A 3 8.92 -69.84 45.07
CA GLY A 3 9.36 -69.08 43.89
C GLY A 3 8.23 -68.66 42.97
N ASP A 4 7.24 -69.53 42.74
CA ASP A 4 6.12 -69.25 41.84
C ASP A 4 5.18 -68.17 42.42
N TYR A 5 4.87 -68.25 43.72
CA TYR A 5 4.00 -67.26 44.37
C TYR A 5 4.67 -65.88 44.46
N THR A 6 5.94 -65.82 44.83
CA THR A 6 6.68 -64.55 44.93
C THR A 6 6.85 -63.93 43.55
N ASN A 7 7.24 -64.70 42.54
CA ASN A 7 7.42 -64.20 41.19
C ASN A 7 6.09 -63.73 40.59
N ASN A 8 5.03 -64.55 40.69
CA ASN A 8 3.73 -64.17 40.14
C ASN A 8 3.13 -62.95 40.85
N GLY A 9 3.25 -62.86 42.17
CA GLY A 9 2.76 -61.70 42.92
C GLY A 9 3.49 -60.42 42.54
N LEU A 10 4.83 -60.45 42.51
CA LEU A 10 5.64 -59.29 42.15
C LEU A 10 5.37 -58.84 40.70
N THR A 11 5.35 -59.78 39.76
CA THR A 11 5.07 -59.49 38.35
C THR A 11 3.70 -58.86 38.16
N GLN A 12 2.65 -59.39 38.81
CA GLN A 12 1.31 -58.81 38.71
C GLN A 12 1.23 -57.36 39.22
N TYR A 13 1.87 -57.05 40.36
CA TYR A 13 1.91 -55.68 40.87
C TYR A 13 2.69 -54.73 39.98
N LEU A 14 3.84 -55.17 39.44
CA LEU A 14 4.66 -54.36 38.54
C LEU A 14 3.93 -54.10 37.22
N ASP A 15 3.36 -55.15 36.61
CA ASP A 15 2.62 -55.04 35.35
C ASP A 15 1.44 -54.08 35.49
N ILE A 16 0.71 -54.16 36.61
CA ILE A 16 -0.45 -53.29 36.85
C ILE A 16 -0.04 -51.85 37.18
N ALA A 17 1.08 -51.66 37.88
CA ALA A 17 1.64 -50.34 38.19
C ALA A 17 2.25 -49.62 36.98
N ILE A 18 2.62 -50.36 35.93
CA ILE A 18 3.20 -49.80 34.71
C ILE A 18 2.13 -49.66 33.61
N GLY A 19 1.38 -50.73 33.35
CA GLY A 19 0.45 -50.83 32.20
C GLY A 19 -0.98 -51.19 32.55
N GLY A 20 -1.30 -51.50 33.80
CA GLY A 20 -2.62 -51.93 34.22
C GLY A 20 -3.70 -50.85 34.07
N ILE A 21 -4.88 -51.28 33.62
CA ILE A 21 -6.08 -50.45 33.53
C ILE A 21 -7.17 -51.05 34.42
N SER A 22 -7.63 -50.28 35.42
CA SER A 22 -8.86 -50.59 36.13
C SER A 22 -10.04 -50.05 35.33
N SER A 23 -10.94 -50.95 34.92
CA SER A 23 -12.16 -50.60 34.19
C SER A 23 -13.31 -50.46 35.19
N LEU A 24 -13.74 -49.22 35.39
CA LEU A 24 -14.77 -48.86 36.36
C LEU A 24 -16.09 -48.52 35.64
N THR A 25 -17.19 -48.77 36.34
CA THR A 25 -18.56 -48.46 35.92
C THR A 25 -19.31 -47.80 37.07
N SER A 26 -20.55 -47.38 36.84
CA SER A 26 -21.39 -46.78 37.87
C SER A 26 -21.57 -47.66 39.11
N ALA A 27 -21.44 -48.99 38.97
CA ALA A 27 -21.46 -49.93 40.08
C ALA A 27 -20.31 -49.74 41.08
N ASN A 28 -19.19 -49.12 40.67
CA ASN A 28 -18.06 -48.83 41.54
C ASN A 28 -18.23 -47.52 42.33
N PHE A 29 -19.30 -46.76 42.06
CA PHE A 29 -19.57 -45.44 42.65
C PHE A 29 -20.94 -45.41 43.36
N THR A 30 -21.33 -46.49 44.05
CA THR A 30 -22.66 -46.66 44.65
C THR A 30 -23.07 -45.58 45.67
N THR A 31 -22.12 -44.79 46.18
CA THR A 31 -22.36 -43.59 47.02
C THR A 31 -21.81 -42.29 46.42
N GLY A 32 -21.46 -42.30 45.13
CA GLY A 32 -20.79 -41.20 44.44
C GLY A 32 -19.27 -41.11 44.70
N ALA A 33 -18.70 -41.98 45.53
CA ALA A 33 -17.27 -42.01 45.81
C ALA A 33 -16.70 -43.43 45.73
N LEU A 34 -15.55 -43.56 45.08
CA LEU A 34 -14.66 -44.72 45.11
C LEU A 34 -13.37 -44.27 45.82
N THR A 35 -13.03 -44.89 46.94
CA THR A 35 -11.70 -44.70 47.54
C THR A 35 -10.77 -45.77 47.01
N ILE A 36 -9.62 -45.37 46.47
CA ILE A 36 -8.55 -46.28 46.09
C ILE A 36 -7.44 -46.27 47.13
N GLU A 37 -7.05 -47.45 47.58
CA GLU A 37 -6.05 -47.63 48.65
C GLU A 37 -4.91 -48.50 48.17
N THR A 38 -3.75 -48.35 48.81
CA THR A 38 -2.62 -49.24 48.54
C THR A 38 -2.97 -50.63 49.01
N THR A 39 -3.02 -51.56 48.06
CA THR A 39 -3.29 -52.97 48.30
C THR A 39 -2.00 -53.74 48.56
N GLU A 40 -1.98 -54.51 49.64
CA GLU A 40 -0.94 -55.49 49.96
C GLU A 40 -1.43 -56.91 49.69
N GLY A 41 -0.52 -57.77 49.24
CA GLY A 41 -0.80 -59.18 48.98
C GLY A 41 -0.71 -59.99 50.27
N THR A 42 -1.31 -61.18 50.26
CA THR A 42 -1.11 -62.18 51.32
C THR A 42 -0.30 -63.36 50.79
N ASN A 43 0.03 -64.29 51.69
CA ASN A 43 0.59 -65.59 51.32
C ASN A 43 -0.30 -66.44 50.40
N SER A 44 -1.57 -66.04 50.21
CA SER A 44 -2.58 -66.81 49.47
C SER A 44 -3.13 -66.06 48.24
N GLY A 45 -2.69 -64.83 47.95
CA GLY A 45 -3.17 -64.07 46.79
C GLY A 45 -2.73 -62.61 46.75
N THR A 46 -2.95 -61.94 45.61
CA THR A 46 -2.51 -60.54 45.40
C THR A 46 -3.51 -59.49 45.90
N ASN A 47 -4.74 -59.84 46.25
CA ASN A 47 -5.77 -58.89 46.70
C ASN A 47 -6.06 -57.70 45.76
N ILE A 48 -5.52 -57.69 44.54
CA ILE A 48 -5.72 -56.60 43.59
C ILE A 48 -7.20 -56.58 43.17
N VAL A 49 -7.85 -55.45 43.40
CA VAL A 49 -9.27 -55.22 43.16
C VAL A 49 -9.47 -53.88 42.44
N ALA A 50 -10.67 -53.60 41.95
CA ALA A 50 -10.96 -52.35 41.24
C ALA A 50 -10.61 -51.08 42.03
N SER A 51 -10.66 -51.15 43.37
CA SER A 51 -10.29 -50.08 44.30
C SER A 51 -8.80 -50.06 44.69
N SER A 52 -7.95 -50.81 44.01
CA SER A 52 -6.50 -50.79 44.29
C SER A 52 -5.84 -49.57 43.67
N ALA A 53 -5.07 -48.82 44.46
CA ALA A 53 -4.24 -47.70 43.99
C ALA A 53 -3.01 -48.15 43.17
N GLN A 54 -2.87 -49.46 42.94
CA GLN A 54 -1.79 -50.07 42.19
C GLN A 54 -1.91 -49.85 40.69
N TYR A 55 -3.11 -49.62 40.16
CA TYR A 55 -3.32 -49.42 38.72
C TYR A 55 -2.69 -48.11 38.23
N ALA A 56 -1.96 -48.18 37.12
CA ALA A 56 -1.45 -47.00 36.43
C ALA A 56 -2.57 -46.14 35.80
N THR A 57 -3.67 -46.79 35.40
CA THR A 57 -4.79 -46.15 34.69
C THR A 57 -6.13 -46.52 35.30
N PHE A 58 -7.01 -45.52 35.41
CA PHE A 58 -8.44 -45.73 35.68
C PHE A 58 -9.24 -45.28 34.46
N ARG A 59 -9.97 -46.22 33.85
CA ARG A 59 -10.93 -45.93 32.78
C ARG A 59 -12.33 -46.09 33.34
N VAL A 60 -13.17 -45.08 33.17
CA VAL A 60 -14.53 -45.12 33.67
C VAL A 60 -15.51 -44.95 32.52
N SER A 61 -16.27 -46.01 32.24
CA SER A 61 -17.14 -46.10 31.05
C SER A 61 -18.60 -45.81 31.34
N SER A 62 -18.98 -45.73 32.62
CA SER A 62 -20.26 -45.20 33.05
C SER A 62 -20.14 -44.63 34.46
N LEU A 63 -20.80 -43.51 34.72
CA LEU A 63 -20.74 -42.77 35.98
C LEU A 63 -22.14 -42.53 36.54
N ALA A 64 -22.22 -42.41 37.86
CA ALA A 64 -23.31 -41.70 38.52
C ALA A 64 -22.95 -40.20 38.60
N GLN A 65 -23.96 -39.32 38.76
CA GLN A 65 -23.71 -37.89 38.94
C GLN A 65 -22.77 -37.65 40.14
N ASN A 66 -21.78 -36.75 39.97
CA ASN A 66 -20.79 -36.38 40.99
C ASN A 66 -19.84 -37.50 41.45
N SER A 67 -19.57 -38.48 40.58
CA SER A 67 -18.63 -39.56 40.88
C SER A 67 -17.21 -39.04 41.16
N THR A 68 -16.61 -39.55 42.24
CA THR A 68 -15.29 -39.15 42.71
C THR A 68 -14.41 -40.37 42.95
N ILE A 69 -13.18 -40.36 42.43
CA ILE A 69 -12.12 -41.27 42.87
C ILE A 69 -11.25 -40.53 43.87
N THR A 70 -11.16 -41.04 45.09
CA THR A 70 -10.32 -40.49 46.15
C THR A 70 -9.14 -41.41 46.36
N VAL A 71 -7.91 -40.90 46.22
CA VAL A 71 -6.71 -41.62 46.67
C VAL A 71 -6.65 -41.52 48.18
N GLY A 72 -6.79 -42.66 48.82
CA GLY A 72 -6.76 -42.81 50.26
C GLY A 72 -5.40 -42.50 50.89
N ASN A 73 -5.37 -42.45 52.22
CA ASN A 73 -4.18 -42.12 53.00
C ASN A 73 -3.68 -43.27 53.88
N THR A 74 -4.30 -44.45 53.80
CA THR A 74 -3.98 -45.58 54.68
C THR A 74 -2.93 -46.44 53.98
N GLY A 75 -1.67 -46.36 54.44
CA GLY A 75 -0.55 -47.10 53.84
C GLY A 75 -0.16 -46.64 52.42
N ALA A 76 -0.74 -45.54 51.92
CA ALA A 76 -0.56 -45.11 50.54
C ALA A 76 0.64 -44.16 50.33
N SER A 77 1.52 -44.51 49.38
CA SER A 77 2.40 -43.52 48.77
C SER A 77 1.55 -42.64 47.84
N LEU A 78 1.21 -41.44 48.32
CA LEU A 78 0.46 -40.45 47.53
C LEU A 78 1.26 -39.94 46.32
N GLY A 79 2.55 -40.26 46.18
CA GLY A 79 3.43 -39.76 45.11
C GLY A 79 3.26 -40.39 43.72
N ARG A 80 2.21 -41.19 43.48
CA ARG A 80 1.97 -41.83 42.17
C ARG A 80 1.36 -40.85 41.17
N SER A 81 1.60 -41.09 39.88
CA SER A 81 0.86 -40.43 38.80
C SER A 81 -0.13 -41.42 38.20
N TYR A 82 -1.30 -40.94 37.79
CA TYR A 82 -2.35 -41.77 37.21
C TYR A 82 -2.81 -41.22 35.88
N ARG A 83 -3.05 -42.12 34.93
CA ARG A 83 -3.83 -41.79 33.75
C ARG A 83 -5.30 -42.01 34.05
N LEU A 84 -6.11 -40.97 33.84
CA LEU A 84 -7.55 -41.04 33.96
C LEU A 84 -8.20 -40.92 32.59
N ILE A 85 -9.15 -41.79 32.33
CA ILE A 85 -9.97 -41.79 31.11
C ILE A 85 -11.42 -41.71 31.55
N ASN A 86 -12.05 -40.53 31.39
CA ASN A 86 -13.49 -40.37 31.52
C ASN A 86 -14.14 -40.71 30.18
N ASP A 87 -14.50 -41.97 30.00
CA ASP A 87 -15.17 -42.47 28.79
C ASP A 87 -16.70 -42.38 28.90
N ASP A 88 -17.21 -41.78 29.99
CA ASP A 88 -18.62 -41.43 30.13
C ASP A 88 -18.97 -40.25 29.21
N SER A 89 -20.15 -40.30 28.60
CA SER A 89 -20.65 -39.29 27.66
C SER A 89 -21.39 -38.14 28.32
N THR A 90 -21.70 -38.24 29.62
CA THR A 90 -22.71 -37.41 30.29
C THR A 90 -22.18 -36.73 31.55
N TYR A 91 -21.45 -37.45 32.39
CA TYR A 91 -21.05 -36.98 33.72
C TYR A 91 -19.54 -36.76 33.84
N THR A 92 -19.19 -35.88 34.78
CA THR A 92 -17.80 -35.58 35.13
C THR A 92 -17.28 -36.58 36.16
N ILE A 93 -15.96 -36.75 36.21
CA ILE A 93 -15.27 -37.50 37.27
C ILE A 93 -14.27 -36.60 37.97
N THR A 94 -14.27 -36.63 39.30
CA THR A 94 -13.27 -35.92 40.11
C THR A 94 -12.23 -36.90 40.65
N PHE A 95 -10.95 -36.55 40.56
CA PHE A 95 -9.84 -37.33 41.12
C PHE A 95 -9.05 -36.48 42.11
N LYS A 96 -8.92 -36.96 43.35
CA LYS A 96 -8.41 -36.14 44.45
C LYS A 96 -7.67 -36.96 45.49
N ALA A 97 -6.82 -36.31 46.28
CA ALA A 97 -6.36 -36.88 47.54
C ALA A 97 -7.44 -36.75 48.63
N THR A 98 -7.43 -37.63 49.63
CA THR A 98 -8.35 -37.54 50.78
C THR A 98 -8.35 -36.14 51.41
N GLY A 99 -9.54 -35.56 51.57
CA GLY A 99 -9.72 -34.22 52.16
C GLY A 99 -9.47 -33.04 51.21
N GLN A 100 -9.03 -33.28 49.98
CA GLN A 100 -8.69 -32.23 49.01
C GLN A 100 -9.76 -32.04 47.93
N THR A 101 -9.57 -31.07 47.05
CA THR A 101 -10.51 -30.72 45.97
C THR A 101 -10.30 -31.57 44.71
N GLY A 102 -9.04 -31.84 44.35
CA GLY A 102 -8.66 -32.62 43.17
C GLY A 102 -8.75 -31.88 41.85
N VAL A 103 -8.89 -32.69 40.80
CA VAL A 103 -9.13 -32.27 39.41
C VAL A 103 -10.39 -32.93 38.88
N THR A 104 -11.14 -32.21 38.06
CA THR A 104 -12.37 -32.72 37.44
C THR A 104 -12.19 -32.84 35.93
N LEU A 105 -12.44 -34.03 35.40
CA LEU A 105 -12.46 -34.30 33.97
C LEU A 105 -13.91 -34.21 33.47
N GLN A 106 -14.09 -33.50 32.35
CA GLN A 106 -15.35 -33.46 31.60
C GLN A 106 -15.63 -34.82 30.91
N PRO A 107 -16.88 -35.08 30.49
CA PRO A 107 -17.20 -36.23 29.65
C PRO A 107 -16.24 -36.35 28.46
N GLY A 108 -15.82 -37.58 28.15
CA GLY A 108 -14.88 -37.89 27.06
C GLY A 108 -13.42 -37.43 27.25
N GLN A 109 -13.05 -36.83 28.39
CA GLN A 109 -11.68 -36.35 28.62
C GLN A 109 -10.74 -37.45 29.12
N THR A 110 -9.49 -37.36 28.68
CA THR A 110 -8.37 -38.14 29.23
C THR A 110 -7.31 -37.20 29.79
N ALA A 111 -6.76 -37.54 30.95
CA ALA A 111 -5.76 -36.74 31.63
C ALA A 111 -4.65 -37.60 32.25
N LEU A 112 -3.45 -37.05 32.34
CA LEU A 112 -2.45 -37.49 33.31
C LEU A 112 -2.57 -36.58 34.54
N VAL A 113 -2.62 -37.18 35.72
CA VAL A 113 -2.62 -36.46 36.99
C VAL A 113 -1.41 -36.88 37.83
N ALA A 114 -0.80 -35.93 38.52
CA ALA A 114 0.31 -36.17 39.42
C ALA A 114 0.06 -35.48 40.76
N TYR A 115 0.53 -36.11 41.84
CA TYR A 115 0.49 -35.53 43.17
C TYR A 115 1.52 -34.40 43.30
N ASN A 116 1.07 -33.24 43.76
CA ASN A 116 1.92 -32.05 43.89
C ASN A 116 2.47 -31.82 45.31
N GLY A 117 2.37 -32.82 46.19
CA GLY A 117 2.72 -32.72 47.61
C GLY A 117 1.53 -32.42 48.53
N THR A 118 0.37 -32.04 47.98
CA THR A 118 -0.87 -31.84 48.75
C THR A 118 -2.07 -32.52 48.10
N ASP A 119 -2.21 -32.40 46.77
CA ASP A 119 -3.35 -32.88 46.01
C ASP A 119 -2.91 -33.32 44.60
N TYR A 120 -3.81 -33.99 43.87
CA TYR A 120 -3.59 -34.32 42.47
C TYR A 120 -3.87 -33.13 41.57
N LYS A 121 -2.97 -32.88 40.62
CA LYS A 121 -3.08 -31.83 39.61
C LYS A 121 -2.88 -32.41 38.21
N LEU A 122 -3.49 -31.76 37.23
CA LEU A 122 -3.33 -32.10 35.83
C LEU A 122 -1.87 -31.89 35.42
N VAL A 123 -1.29 -32.86 34.73
CA VAL A 123 0.02 -32.73 34.09
C VAL A 123 -0.22 -32.31 32.64
N GLY A 124 0.12 -31.06 32.33
CA GLY A 124 -0.12 -30.46 31.01
C GLY A 124 -1.41 -29.63 30.93
N THR A 125 -1.74 -29.15 29.72
CA THR A 125 -3.03 -28.47 29.45
C THR A 125 -4.02 -29.49 28.93
N ILE A 126 -5.23 -29.51 29.50
CA ILE A 126 -6.29 -30.44 29.11
C ILE A 126 -7.52 -29.62 28.74
N GLY A 127 -7.98 -29.79 27.50
CA GLY A 127 -9.09 -29.03 26.94
C GLY A 127 -8.86 -28.75 25.45
N PRO A 128 -9.91 -28.39 24.70
CA PRO A 128 -9.81 -28.13 23.26
C PRO A 128 -8.97 -26.88 22.92
N THR A 129 -8.57 -26.08 23.91
CA THR A 129 -7.82 -24.83 23.70
C THR A 129 -6.65 -24.69 24.66
N VAL A 130 -5.57 -24.10 24.16
CA VAL A 130 -4.42 -23.66 24.97
C VAL A 130 -4.58 -22.15 25.20
N PRO A 131 -4.61 -21.65 26.46
CA PRO A 131 -4.71 -20.23 26.73
C PRO A 131 -3.56 -19.41 26.15
N VAL A 132 -3.80 -18.13 25.85
CA VAL A 132 -2.79 -17.20 25.30
C VAL A 132 -1.57 -17.07 26.20
N ALA A 133 -1.77 -16.99 27.52
CA ALA A 133 -0.68 -16.93 28.50
C ALA A 133 0.24 -18.18 28.49
N ARG A 134 -0.16 -19.26 27.82
CA ARG A 134 0.60 -20.51 27.67
C ARG A 134 1.01 -20.76 26.22
N GLY A 135 1.03 -19.73 25.38
CA GLY A 135 1.45 -19.79 23.98
C GLY A 135 0.40 -20.27 22.99
N GLY A 136 -0.84 -20.49 23.43
CA GLY A 136 -1.95 -20.82 22.53
C GLY A 136 -2.72 -19.59 22.04
N THR A 137 -3.86 -19.81 21.39
CA THR A 137 -4.77 -18.72 20.97
C THR A 137 -5.96 -18.56 21.91
N GLY A 138 -6.25 -19.54 22.76
CA GLY A 138 -7.46 -19.58 23.58
C GLY A 138 -8.78 -19.73 22.78
N LEU A 139 -8.72 -19.81 21.45
CA LEU A 139 -9.90 -19.84 20.58
C LEU A 139 -10.49 -21.25 20.45
N THR A 140 -11.77 -21.41 20.80
CA THR A 140 -12.56 -22.62 20.54
C THR A 140 -13.24 -22.60 19.17
N THR A 141 -13.40 -21.41 18.58
CA THR A 141 -14.02 -21.18 17.28
C THR A 141 -13.36 -19.98 16.57
N GLY A 142 -13.59 -19.84 15.27
CA GLY A 142 -13.10 -18.72 14.46
C GLY A 142 -13.92 -18.52 13.19
N THR A 143 -13.77 -17.36 12.57
CA THR A 143 -14.43 -17.03 11.30
C THR A 143 -13.53 -17.47 10.14
N SER A 144 -14.03 -18.31 9.23
CA SER A 144 -13.27 -18.65 8.01
C SER A 144 -13.01 -17.39 7.18
N GLY A 145 -11.75 -17.16 6.81
CA GLY A 145 -11.31 -15.91 6.16
C GLY A 145 -11.09 -14.72 7.10
N GLY A 146 -11.28 -14.90 8.41
CA GLY A 146 -10.89 -13.93 9.43
C GLY A 146 -9.42 -14.11 9.86
N VAL A 147 -8.85 -13.08 10.48
CA VAL A 147 -7.50 -13.10 11.03
C VAL A 147 -7.54 -13.12 12.56
N PRO A 148 -6.72 -13.96 13.22
CA PRO A 148 -6.51 -13.86 14.67
C PRO A 148 -5.83 -12.54 15.02
N TYR A 149 -6.35 -11.84 16.02
CA TYR A 149 -5.79 -10.57 16.51
C TYR A 149 -5.92 -10.46 18.03
N PHE A 150 -5.08 -9.65 18.66
CA PHE A 150 -5.21 -9.34 20.08
C PHE A 150 -6.36 -8.34 20.30
N SER A 151 -7.49 -8.83 20.83
CA SER A 151 -8.60 -7.98 21.27
C SER A 151 -8.35 -7.38 22.65
N ALA A 152 -7.41 -7.93 23.41
CA ALA A 152 -6.86 -7.39 24.65
C ALA A 152 -5.44 -7.92 24.89
N SER A 153 -4.72 -7.42 25.89
CA SER A 153 -3.32 -7.79 26.18
C SER A 153 -3.06 -9.29 26.36
N THR A 154 -4.06 -10.06 26.76
CA THR A 154 -3.96 -11.51 27.00
C THR A 154 -5.06 -12.31 26.30
N THR A 155 -5.78 -11.68 25.35
CA THR A 155 -6.93 -12.29 24.66
C THR A 155 -6.77 -12.17 23.16
N ILE A 156 -6.85 -13.30 22.46
CA ILE A 156 -6.91 -13.34 20.99
C ILE A 156 -8.38 -13.61 20.59
N ALA A 157 -8.84 -12.88 19.57
CA ALA A 157 -10.12 -13.07 18.90
C ALA A 157 -9.90 -13.30 17.40
N SER A 158 -10.88 -13.90 16.71
CA SER A 158 -10.94 -13.91 15.24
C SER A 158 -11.66 -12.66 14.75
N SER A 159 -11.14 -11.97 13.73
CA SER A 159 -11.88 -10.91 13.05
C SER A 159 -13.10 -11.46 12.31
N ALA A 160 -13.91 -10.55 11.75
CA ALA A 160 -14.87 -10.90 10.71
C ALA A 160 -14.14 -11.39 9.44
N ALA A 161 -14.88 -12.03 8.53
CA ALA A 161 -14.36 -12.43 7.22
C ALA A 161 -13.93 -11.19 6.43
N LEU A 162 -12.68 -11.20 5.95
CA LEU A 162 -12.14 -10.10 5.17
C LEU A 162 -12.55 -10.25 3.70
N ALA A 163 -12.93 -9.15 3.04
CA ALA A 163 -13.38 -9.19 1.66
C ALA A 163 -12.24 -9.54 0.68
N ALA A 164 -12.57 -10.29 -0.38
CA ALA A 164 -11.61 -10.64 -1.42
C ALA A 164 -11.13 -9.38 -2.15
N ASN A 165 -9.83 -9.33 -2.47
CA ASN A 165 -9.21 -8.21 -3.18
C ASN A 165 -9.42 -6.85 -2.48
N ALA A 166 -9.58 -6.82 -1.16
CA ALA A 166 -9.67 -5.57 -0.42
C ALA A 166 -8.37 -5.29 0.34
N ILE A 167 -8.06 -4.02 0.58
CA ILE A 167 -6.89 -3.66 1.39
C ILE A 167 -7.25 -3.90 2.85
N VAL A 168 -6.43 -4.71 3.54
CA VAL A 168 -6.54 -4.92 4.98
C VAL A 168 -5.94 -3.71 5.70
N ILE A 169 -6.71 -3.15 6.62
CA ILE A 169 -6.32 -2.04 7.49
C ILE A 169 -6.32 -2.51 8.93
N GLY A 170 -5.30 -2.09 9.69
CA GLY A 170 -5.22 -2.40 11.12
C GLY A 170 -6.33 -1.68 11.89
N GLY A 171 -6.92 -2.36 12.87
CA GLY A 171 -7.94 -1.76 13.74
C GLY A 171 -7.38 -0.84 14.83
N GLY A 172 -6.08 -0.93 15.12
CA GLY A 172 -5.47 -0.35 16.32
C GLY A 172 -5.53 -1.31 17.51
N ALA A 173 -5.09 -0.84 18.68
CA ALA A 173 -5.03 -1.66 19.89
C ALA A 173 -6.42 -2.16 20.31
N GLY A 174 -6.58 -3.49 20.43
CA GLY A 174 -7.83 -4.14 20.86
C GLY A 174 -8.92 -4.26 19.78
N SER A 175 -8.73 -3.63 18.61
CA SER A 175 -9.71 -3.60 17.54
C SER A 175 -9.36 -4.59 16.42
N ALA A 176 -10.38 -5.22 15.84
CA ALA A 176 -10.20 -6.16 14.75
C ALA A 176 -9.61 -5.46 13.52
N PRO A 177 -8.70 -6.11 12.77
CA PRO A 177 -8.40 -5.73 11.40
C PRO A 177 -9.68 -5.73 10.55
N ALA A 178 -9.77 -4.79 9.64
CA ALA A 178 -10.89 -4.65 8.72
C ALA A 178 -10.38 -4.53 7.28
N THR A 179 -11.29 -4.50 6.31
CA THR A 179 -10.95 -4.21 4.92
C THR A 179 -11.66 -2.96 4.44
N THR A 180 -11.02 -2.21 3.55
CA THR A 180 -11.68 -1.16 2.78
C THR A 180 -11.76 -1.56 1.31
N THR A 181 -12.90 -1.29 0.67
CA THR A 181 -13.05 -1.45 -0.78
C THR A 181 -12.20 -0.40 -1.49
N THR A 182 -11.44 -0.83 -2.49
CA THR A 182 -10.70 0.09 -3.36
C THR A 182 -11.54 0.44 -4.58
N GLY A 183 -11.33 1.62 -5.15
CA GLY A 183 -11.87 1.94 -6.46
C GLY A 183 -11.35 0.98 -7.53
N THR A 184 -12.06 0.87 -8.65
CA THR A 184 -11.61 0.11 -9.82
C THR A 184 -10.17 0.47 -10.19
N GLY A 185 -9.33 -0.49 -10.60
CA GLY A 185 -7.97 -0.24 -11.06
C GLY A 185 -6.90 -0.01 -9.97
N ILE A 186 -7.28 0.37 -8.75
CA ILE A 186 -6.33 0.70 -7.67
C ILE A 186 -5.39 -0.47 -7.33
N LEU A 187 -5.92 -1.67 -7.17
CA LEU A 187 -5.08 -2.84 -6.85
C LEU A 187 -4.10 -3.18 -7.98
N THR A 188 -4.55 -3.05 -9.23
CA THR A 188 -3.72 -3.25 -10.41
C THR A 188 -2.58 -2.22 -10.44
N PHE A 189 -2.88 -0.97 -10.12
CA PHE A 189 -1.85 0.08 -10.00
C PHE A 189 -0.85 -0.22 -8.88
N LEU A 190 -1.31 -0.64 -7.70
CA LEU A 190 -0.42 -1.00 -6.58
C LEU A 190 0.45 -2.22 -6.89
N GLY A 191 -0.08 -3.21 -7.61
CA GLY A 191 0.66 -4.41 -7.98
C GLY A 191 1.63 -4.20 -9.15
N THR A 192 1.33 -3.27 -10.06
CA THR A 192 2.17 -2.98 -11.23
C THR A 192 2.01 -1.50 -11.62
N PRO A 193 2.73 -0.57 -10.99
CA PRO A 193 2.54 0.85 -11.26
C PRO A 193 2.96 1.20 -12.68
N SER A 194 2.04 1.78 -13.43
CA SER A 194 2.27 2.30 -14.77
C SER A 194 1.29 3.45 -15.04
N SER A 195 1.57 4.31 -16.01
CA SER A 195 0.64 5.39 -16.38
C SER A 195 -0.71 4.84 -16.84
N ALA A 196 -0.72 3.70 -17.54
CA ALA A 196 -1.95 3.02 -17.94
C ALA A 196 -2.75 2.50 -16.74
N ASN A 197 -2.08 1.89 -15.75
CA ASN A 197 -2.77 1.39 -14.56
C ASN A 197 -3.26 2.51 -13.64
N LEU A 198 -2.56 3.65 -13.60
CA LEU A 198 -3.06 4.84 -12.89
C LEU A 198 -4.28 5.44 -13.61
N ALA A 199 -4.23 5.58 -14.94
CA ALA A 199 -5.35 6.08 -15.72
C ALA A 199 -6.59 5.16 -15.64
N ALA A 200 -6.43 3.87 -15.37
CA ALA A 200 -7.55 2.96 -15.10
C ALA A 200 -8.13 3.09 -13.68
N ALA A 201 -7.39 3.75 -12.76
CA ALA A 201 -7.76 3.89 -11.36
C ALA A 201 -8.43 5.24 -11.03
N VAL A 202 -8.14 6.24 -11.84
CA VAL A 202 -8.83 7.53 -11.83
C VAL A 202 -9.89 7.45 -12.97
N THR A 203 -11.03 8.13 -12.86
CA THR A 203 -12.16 7.95 -13.81
C THR A 203 -12.58 9.20 -14.60
N ASP A 204 -11.97 10.34 -14.32
CA ASP A 204 -12.31 11.66 -14.86
C ASP A 204 -11.10 12.36 -15.50
N GLU A 205 -10.17 11.58 -16.04
CA GLU A 205 -8.90 12.05 -16.58
C GLU A 205 -9.14 12.67 -17.95
N THR A 206 -8.36 13.71 -18.23
CA THR A 206 -8.17 14.19 -19.60
C THR A 206 -6.83 13.67 -20.13
N GLY A 207 -6.86 13.04 -21.30
CA GLY A 207 -5.68 12.53 -21.98
C GLY A 207 -5.38 11.05 -21.71
N SER A 208 -4.37 10.54 -22.38
CA SER A 208 -3.83 9.18 -22.20
C SER A 208 -2.32 9.20 -22.44
N GLY A 209 -1.62 8.11 -22.09
CA GLY A 209 -0.19 7.98 -22.31
C GLY A 209 0.65 8.12 -21.03
N ALA A 210 1.88 8.63 -21.18
CA ALA A 210 2.84 8.72 -20.07
C ALA A 210 2.51 9.88 -19.12
N LEU A 211 2.76 9.66 -17.83
CA LEU A 211 2.73 10.74 -16.84
C LEU A 211 3.88 11.73 -17.11
N VAL A 212 3.60 13.02 -16.94
CA VAL A 212 4.51 14.10 -17.28
C VAL A 212 5.26 14.55 -16.02
N PHE A 213 6.41 13.94 -15.74
CA PHE A 213 7.28 14.30 -14.61
C PHE A 213 8.67 14.81 -15.03
N ALA A 214 8.95 14.84 -16.33
CA ALA A 214 10.25 15.27 -16.85
C ALA A 214 10.43 16.80 -16.76
N THR A 215 11.67 17.26 -16.55
CA THR A 215 12.05 18.66 -16.75
C THR A 215 11.98 18.99 -18.24
N SER A 216 11.28 20.07 -18.61
CA SER A 216 11.04 20.46 -20.01
C SER A 216 10.38 19.35 -20.85
N PRO A 217 9.16 18.90 -20.47
CA PRO A 217 8.52 17.79 -21.15
C PRO A 217 8.16 18.14 -22.60
N THR A 218 8.28 17.15 -23.49
CA THR A 218 7.70 17.21 -24.82
C THR A 218 6.27 16.67 -24.77
N LEU A 219 5.31 17.46 -25.27
CA LEU A 219 3.92 17.03 -25.39
C LEU A 219 3.66 16.66 -26.85
N VAL A 220 3.14 15.46 -27.09
CA VAL A 220 2.79 14.96 -28.43
C VAL A 220 1.31 15.18 -28.66
N THR A 221 0.96 15.94 -29.70
CA THR A 221 -0.43 16.27 -30.06
C THR A 221 -1.29 16.85 -28.92
N PRO A 222 -0.79 17.75 -28.06
CA PRO A 222 -1.62 18.33 -27.00
C PRO A 222 -2.69 19.25 -27.60
N VAL A 223 -3.92 19.10 -27.15
CA VAL A 223 -4.96 20.14 -27.33
C VAL A 223 -4.84 21.11 -26.16
N LEU A 224 -4.11 22.22 -26.36
CA LEU A 224 -3.85 23.21 -25.31
C LEU A 224 -5.04 24.14 -25.03
N GLY A 225 -6.07 24.13 -25.88
CA GLY A 225 -7.15 25.12 -25.83
C GLY A 225 -6.64 26.54 -26.11
N THR A 226 -7.23 27.54 -25.44
CA THR A 226 -6.78 28.95 -25.49
C THR A 226 -5.99 29.28 -24.23
N PRO A 227 -4.65 29.34 -24.29
CA PRO A 227 -3.85 29.68 -23.11
C PRO A 227 -4.12 31.12 -22.69
N THR A 228 -4.31 31.36 -21.39
CA THR A 228 -4.48 32.71 -20.82
C THR A 228 -3.18 33.52 -20.86
N SER A 229 -2.02 32.84 -20.85
CA SER A 229 -0.69 33.44 -20.93
C SER A 229 0.31 32.47 -21.56
N GLY A 230 1.39 33.02 -22.14
CA GLY A 230 2.47 32.25 -22.76
C GLY A 230 3.38 33.14 -23.59
N THR A 231 4.66 32.76 -23.70
CA THR A 231 5.61 33.39 -24.62
C THR A 231 5.85 32.44 -25.78
N LEU A 232 5.50 32.86 -27.01
CA LEU A 232 5.55 32.01 -28.21
C LEU A 232 6.79 32.25 -29.08
N SER A 233 7.91 32.66 -28.49
CA SER A 233 9.12 33.11 -29.20
C SER A 233 9.80 32.06 -30.10
N GLY A 234 9.43 30.78 -29.96
CA GLY A 234 9.94 29.68 -30.79
C GLY A 234 8.84 28.80 -31.38
N CYS A 235 7.59 29.25 -31.35
CA CYS A 235 6.47 28.48 -31.86
C CYS A 235 6.28 28.71 -33.36
N THR A 236 5.92 27.65 -34.07
CA THR A 236 5.49 27.69 -35.47
C THR A 236 4.02 27.32 -35.57
N VAL A 237 3.34 27.81 -36.62
CA VAL A 237 1.93 27.49 -36.85
C VAL A 237 1.75 26.10 -37.47
N ASP A 238 2.73 25.66 -38.27
CA ASP A 238 2.67 24.45 -39.10
C ASP A 238 3.97 23.62 -39.06
N GLY A 239 4.88 23.93 -38.13
CA GLY A 239 6.21 23.34 -38.09
C GLY A 239 7.29 24.13 -38.84
N THR A 240 6.91 25.11 -39.68
CA THR A 240 7.83 25.88 -40.52
C THR A 240 7.74 27.38 -40.23
N ASP A 241 6.53 27.93 -40.25
CA ASP A 241 6.32 29.37 -40.17
C ASP A 241 6.16 29.83 -38.72
N ALA A 242 7.03 30.75 -38.30
CA ALA A 242 7.00 31.31 -36.95
C ALA A 242 5.73 32.13 -36.71
N VAL A 243 5.19 32.06 -35.49
CA VAL A 243 4.04 32.90 -35.10
C VAL A 243 4.45 34.38 -35.02
N GLY A 244 3.63 35.26 -35.59
CA GLY A 244 3.85 36.70 -35.63
C GLY A 244 2.96 37.50 -34.67
N PHE A 245 3.13 38.83 -34.69
CA PHE A 245 2.27 39.76 -33.97
C PHE A 245 0.91 39.94 -34.67
N ARG A 246 -0.15 40.17 -33.90
CA ARG A 246 -1.46 40.57 -34.48
C ARG A 246 -1.46 42.05 -34.93
N ASN A 247 -0.73 42.90 -34.22
CA ASN A 247 -0.52 44.31 -34.54
C ASN A 247 0.88 44.50 -35.14
N ILE A 248 1.19 45.68 -35.68
CA ILE A 248 2.56 46.08 -36.01
C ILE A 248 3.11 46.80 -34.77
N PRO A 249 4.00 46.20 -33.96
CA PRO A 249 4.46 46.84 -32.74
C PRO A 249 5.28 48.09 -33.05
N GLN A 250 5.13 49.12 -32.20
CA GLN A 250 5.81 50.39 -32.39
C GLN A 250 7.22 50.37 -31.79
N ASN A 251 8.21 50.78 -32.60
CA ASN A 251 9.54 51.16 -32.15
C ASN A 251 9.77 52.66 -32.41
N VAL A 252 9.75 53.49 -31.36
CA VAL A 252 9.88 54.95 -31.49
C VAL A 252 11.34 55.34 -31.63
N GLN A 253 11.68 56.08 -32.68
CA GLN A 253 13.05 56.57 -32.94
C GLN A 253 13.04 58.06 -33.27
N THR A 254 13.83 58.86 -32.54
CA THR A 254 13.86 60.33 -32.66
C THR A 254 15.13 60.88 -33.31
N GLY A 255 16.09 60.01 -33.64
CA GLY A 255 17.35 60.35 -34.29
C GLY A 255 17.75 59.31 -35.33
N ASN A 256 19.02 59.32 -35.72
CA ASN A 256 19.58 58.29 -36.59
C ASN A 256 19.45 56.92 -35.92
N TYR A 257 19.06 55.91 -36.69
CA TYR A 257 18.84 54.56 -36.16
C TYR A 257 19.33 53.52 -37.16
N THR A 258 20.04 52.51 -36.68
CA THR A 258 20.36 51.32 -37.47
C THR A 258 19.47 50.19 -36.99
N LEU A 259 18.69 49.61 -37.90
CA LEU A 259 17.70 48.60 -37.56
C LEU A 259 18.37 47.29 -37.12
N VAL A 260 17.68 46.51 -36.29
CA VAL A 260 18.14 45.22 -35.74
C VAL A 260 17.14 44.10 -36.01
N LEU A 261 17.53 42.83 -35.84
CA LEU A 261 16.62 41.67 -36.07
C LEU A 261 15.29 41.78 -35.31
N ALA A 262 15.32 42.39 -34.11
CA ALA A 262 14.14 42.60 -33.28
C ALA A 262 13.12 43.60 -33.86
N ASP A 263 13.43 44.29 -34.95
CA ASP A 263 12.51 45.17 -35.69
C ASP A 263 11.66 44.42 -36.72
N SER A 264 11.92 43.13 -36.96
CA SER A 264 11.13 42.33 -37.90
C SER A 264 9.64 42.37 -37.56
N GLY A 265 8.82 42.83 -38.50
CA GLY A 265 7.37 42.97 -38.34
C GLY A 265 6.93 44.17 -37.49
N LYS A 266 7.83 45.07 -37.10
CA LYS A 266 7.55 46.31 -36.38
C LYS A 266 7.48 47.52 -37.32
N HIS A 267 6.94 48.62 -36.81
CA HIS A 267 7.13 49.93 -37.42
C HIS A 267 8.15 50.76 -36.65
N ILE A 268 9.04 51.41 -37.39
CA ILE A 268 9.89 52.48 -36.88
C ILE A 268 9.09 53.77 -36.99
N TYR A 269 8.77 54.36 -35.85
CA TYR A 269 7.90 55.52 -35.75
C TYR A 269 8.66 56.77 -35.36
N ARG A 270 8.35 57.86 -36.05
CA ARG A 270 8.81 59.19 -35.69
C ARG A 270 7.65 60.16 -35.50
N GLY A 271 7.52 60.68 -34.28
CA GLY A 271 6.54 61.74 -33.97
C GLY A 271 7.11 63.16 -34.11
N SER A 272 8.40 63.36 -33.84
CA SER A 272 9.08 64.67 -33.88
C SER A 272 10.60 64.51 -34.03
N GLY A 273 11.30 65.61 -34.31
CA GLY A 273 12.77 65.67 -34.41
C GLY A 273 13.30 66.26 -35.73
N SER A 274 14.61 66.57 -35.77
CA SER A 274 15.35 67.04 -36.95
C SER A 274 15.50 65.95 -38.01
N ALA A 275 15.95 66.24 -39.24
CA ALA A 275 16.18 65.19 -40.24
C ALA A 275 17.03 64.02 -39.67
N ALA A 276 16.66 62.77 -39.99
CA ALA A 276 17.40 61.58 -39.54
C ALA A 276 17.55 60.56 -40.65
N THR A 277 18.53 59.68 -40.48
CA THR A 277 18.76 58.51 -41.33
C THR A 277 18.44 57.24 -40.57
N TRP A 278 17.53 56.44 -41.11
CA TRP A 278 17.23 55.09 -40.65
C TRP A 278 17.84 54.09 -41.63
N THR A 279 18.80 53.32 -41.14
CA THR A 279 19.64 52.47 -41.97
C THR A 279 19.23 51.02 -41.82
N ILE A 280 18.79 50.42 -42.92
CA ILE A 280 18.71 48.97 -43.06
C ILE A 280 20.16 48.45 -43.17
N PRO A 281 20.66 47.69 -42.19
CA PRO A 281 22.01 47.13 -42.21
C PRO A 281 22.21 46.13 -43.36
N ALA A 282 23.46 45.83 -43.69
CA ALA A 282 23.82 44.81 -44.67
C ALA A 282 23.39 43.42 -44.17
N ASN A 283 23.02 42.53 -45.08
CA ASN A 283 22.73 41.14 -44.73
C ASN A 283 23.89 40.44 -44.01
N SER A 284 25.14 40.86 -44.27
CA SER A 284 26.33 40.32 -43.62
C SER A 284 26.44 40.68 -42.13
N SER A 285 25.77 41.75 -41.66
CA SER A 285 25.76 42.13 -40.23
C SER A 285 24.45 41.79 -39.55
N VAL A 286 23.31 41.95 -40.24
CA VAL A 286 21.97 41.65 -39.71
C VAL A 286 21.18 40.90 -40.78
N ALA A 287 21.25 39.57 -40.72
CA ALA A 287 20.61 38.70 -41.68
C ALA A 287 19.12 38.51 -41.38
N TYR A 288 18.28 39.49 -41.76
CA TYR A 288 16.83 39.31 -41.74
C TYR A 288 16.40 38.12 -42.60
N ALA A 289 15.33 37.42 -42.21
CA ALA A 289 14.75 36.37 -43.03
C ALA A 289 14.12 36.96 -44.30
N ILE A 290 14.10 36.20 -45.40
CA ILE A 290 13.33 36.58 -46.59
C ILE A 290 11.86 36.65 -46.19
N GLY A 291 11.15 37.69 -46.62
CA GLY A 291 9.78 38.01 -46.21
C GLY A 291 9.68 38.95 -45.02
N THR A 292 10.77 39.31 -44.34
CA THR A 292 10.73 40.34 -43.28
C THR A 292 10.17 41.65 -43.83
N ALA A 293 9.13 42.17 -43.16
CA ALA A 293 8.59 43.50 -43.37
C ALA A 293 9.10 44.47 -42.29
N LEU A 294 9.56 45.64 -42.72
CA LEU A 294 9.95 46.77 -41.88
C LEU A 294 9.14 47.98 -42.30
N THR A 295 8.26 48.45 -41.41
CA THR A 295 7.40 49.60 -41.69
C THR A 295 8.02 50.87 -41.12
N PHE A 296 7.87 51.99 -41.80
CA PHE A 296 8.42 53.29 -41.45
C PHE A 296 7.29 54.30 -41.47
N ILE A 297 7.16 55.08 -40.39
CA ILE A 297 6.14 56.11 -40.25
C ILE A 297 6.83 57.41 -39.82
N ASN A 298 6.68 58.46 -40.63
CA ASN A 298 7.23 59.78 -40.33
C ASN A 298 6.12 60.81 -40.15
N LEU A 299 5.73 61.10 -38.90
CA LEU A 299 4.86 62.23 -38.55
C LEU A 299 5.64 63.50 -38.20
N SER A 300 6.97 63.48 -38.26
CA SER A 300 7.77 64.66 -37.94
C SER A 300 7.69 65.74 -39.02
N ALA A 301 8.04 66.97 -38.66
CA ALA A 301 8.07 68.11 -39.59
C ALA A 301 9.23 68.09 -40.60
N THR A 302 10.09 67.06 -40.56
CA THR A 302 11.25 66.93 -41.44
C THR A 302 11.22 65.58 -42.16
N SER A 303 11.92 65.47 -43.29
CA SER A 303 12.06 64.20 -43.99
C SER A 303 12.98 63.23 -43.24
N VAL A 304 12.77 61.94 -43.47
CA VAL A 304 13.63 60.85 -42.99
C VAL A 304 14.26 60.13 -44.17
N SER A 305 15.57 59.94 -44.12
CA SER A 305 16.28 59.12 -45.10
C SER A 305 16.23 57.66 -44.67
N ILE A 306 15.61 56.80 -45.47
CA ILE A 306 15.65 55.34 -45.33
C ILE A 306 16.82 54.86 -46.18
N ALA A 307 17.94 54.59 -45.53
CA ALA A 307 19.18 54.16 -46.17
C ALA A 307 19.28 52.62 -46.17
N ILE A 308 20.04 52.11 -47.13
CA ILE A 308 20.54 50.74 -47.13
C ILE A 308 22.05 50.79 -47.38
N THR A 309 22.79 49.83 -46.84
CA THR A 309 24.26 49.81 -46.94
C THR A 309 24.74 49.11 -48.23
N THR A 310 25.38 47.94 -48.14
CA THR A 310 25.89 47.18 -49.30
C THR A 310 24.80 46.39 -50.03
N ASP A 311 23.66 46.18 -49.37
CA ASP A 311 22.49 45.53 -49.96
C ASP A 311 21.75 46.48 -50.92
N THR A 312 20.87 45.93 -51.76
CA THR A 312 20.12 46.71 -52.75
C THR A 312 18.67 46.89 -52.31
N MET A 313 18.18 48.14 -52.31
CA MET A 313 16.77 48.46 -52.06
C MET A 313 16.13 49.09 -53.31
N TYR A 314 15.17 48.38 -53.90
CA TYR A 314 14.40 48.83 -55.06
C TYR A 314 13.16 49.62 -54.63
N LEU A 315 12.93 50.79 -55.24
CA LEU A 315 11.65 51.48 -55.11
C LEU A 315 10.61 50.78 -55.99
N SER A 316 9.51 50.32 -55.38
CA SER A 316 8.38 49.75 -56.12
C SER A 316 7.83 50.74 -57.14
N SER A 317 7.28 50.25 -58.25
CA SER A 317 6.83 50.99 -59.44
C SER A 317 7.90 51.70 -60.28
N ALA A 318 9.03 52.11 -59.69
CA ALA A 318 10.09 52.84 -60.40
C ALA A 318 11.35 52.01 -60.68
N GLY A 319 11.62 50.96 -59.90
CA GLY A 319 12.78 50.07 -60.07
C GLY A 319 14.14 50.73 -59.81
N THR A 320 14.18 51.98 -59.36
CA THR A 320 15.43 52.67 -59.00
C THR A 320 15.99 52.11 -57.69
N THR A 321 17.29 52.29 -57.45
CA THR A 321 17.98 51.82 -56.24
C THR A 321 18.57 52.97 -55.41
N GLY A 322 18.82 52.72 -54.13
CA GLY A 322 19.52 53.65 -53.23
C GLY A 322 18.68 54.12 -52.04
N THR A 323 19.22 55.08 -51.29
CA THR A 323 18.55 55.72 -50.15
C THR A 323 17.26 56.40 -50.60
N ARG A 324 16.19 56.24 -49.82
CA ARG A 324 14.88 56.86 -50.05
C ARG A 324 14.61 57.97 -49.06
N THR A 325 13.91 59.00 -49.52
CA THR A 325 13.41 60.06 -48.66
C THR A 325 11.95 59.80 -48.36
N LEU A 326 11.62 59.67 -47.08
CA LEU A 326 10.25 59.62 -46.58
C LEU A 326 9.86 61.03 -46.09
N ALA A 327 8.95 61.67 -46.81
CA ALA A 327 8.45 63.00 -46.51
C ALA A 327 7.70 63.04 -45.16
N GLN A 328 7.38 64.25 -44.71
CA GLN A 328 6.47 64.47 -43.58
C GLN A 328 5.11 63.80 -43.88
N TYR A 329 4.52 63.18 -42.85
CA TYR A 329 3.32 62.33 -42.91
C TYR A 329 3.43 61.11 -43.85
N GLY A 330 4.65 60.75 -44.25
CA GLY A 330 4.91 59.59 -45.08
C GLY A 330 4.81 58.27 -44.33
N SER A 331 4.41 57.22 -45.04
CA SER A 331 4.44 55.83 -44.55
C SER A 331 4.99 54.91 -45.63
N ALA A 332 5.93 54.04 -45.29
CA ALA A 332 6.52 53.09 -46.22
C ALA A 332 6.78 51.75 -45.56
N THR A 333 6.79 50.67 -46.34
CA THR A 333 7.23 49.36 -45.88
C THR A 333 8.28 48.81 -46.83
N ALA A 334 9.40 48.38 -46.27
CA ALA A 334 10.43 47.61 -46.97
C ALA A 334 10.24 46.13 -46.68
N ILE A 335 10.24 45.31 -47.73
CA ILE A 335 10.12 43.84 -47.64
C ILE A 335 11.40 43.22 -48.19
N LYS A 336 12.00 42.30 -47.43
CA LYS A 336 13.15 41.52 -47.90
C LYS A 336 12.69 40.47 -48.89
N ILE A 337 13.22 40.50 -50.11
CA ILE A 337 12.80 39.59 -51.20
C ILE A 337 13.89 38.63 -51.66
N ALA A 338 15.16 38.91 -51.32
CA ALA A 338 16.28 37.98 -51.45
C ALA A 338 17.34 38.30 -50.38
N SER A 339 18.40 37.50 -50.28
CA SER A 339 19.44 37.64 -49.25
C SER A 339 19.97 39.07 -49.11
N THR A 340 20.24 39.76 -50.23
CA THR A 340 20.77 41.14 -50.27
C THR A 340 19.83 42.11 -51.00
N THR A 341 18.54 41.77 -51.14
CA THR A 341 17.60 42.56 -51.93
C THR A 341 16.32 42.85 -51.17
N TRP A 342 15.95 44.13 -51.18
CA TRP A 342 14.73 44.68 -50.58
C TRP A 342 13.91 45.40 -51.64
N ILE A 343 12.59 45.40 -51.47
CA ILE A 343 11.67 46.27 -52.20
C ILE A 343 10.96 47.17 -51.19
N ILE A 344 10.83 48.46 -51.48
CA ILE A 344 10.17 49.43 -50.62
C ILE A 344 9.07 50.17 -51.39
N SER A 345 7.94 50.39 -50.74
CA SER A 345 6.81 51.15 -51.28
C SER A 345 6.09 51.91 -50.18
N GLY A 346 5.51 53.06 -50.50
CA GLY A 346 4.83 53.89 -49.52
C GLY A 346 4.30 55.21 -50.05
N SER A 347 3.45 55.86 -49.26
CA SER A 347 3.04 57.24 -49.49
C SER A 347 4.12 58.21 -49.01
N GLY A 348 4.39 59.26 -49.80
CA GLY A 348 5.41 60.25 -49.48
C GLY A 348 6.85 59.73 -49.56
N LEU A 349 7.08 58.62 -50.25
CA LEU A 349 8.39 58.02 -50.46
C LEU A 349 8.93 58.39 -51.85
N THR A 350 10.17 58.87 -51.93
CA THR A 350 10.90 59.16 -53.18
C THR A 350 12.30 58.57 -53.15
#